data_AF-A0A6L7PBR5-F1
#
_entry.id   AF-A0A6L7PBR5-F1
#
_cell.length_a   1.000
_cell.length_b   1.000
_cell.length_c   1.000
_cell.angle_alpha   90.00
_cell.angle_beta   90.00
_cell.angle_gamma   90.00
#
_symmetry.space_group_name_H-M   'P 1'
#
loop_
_entity.id
_entity.type
_entity.pdbx_description
1 polymer ?
#
loop_
_entity_poly.entity_id
_entity_poly.type
_entity_poly.pdbx_seq_one_letter_code
_entity_poly.pdbx_strand_id
1 'polypeptide(L)'
;MPQTLSVIKADVGGWVGHSAMHPELLDAGRESLAQAVQSGLLIDAQAHACGDDLFLVMSHDRGEDDEEIHRLAWDTFQTGTEVAQKLHLYGAGQDILVDAFSGNIRGAGPGSAEMEIEERPSEPVIVFMGDKTSAGSFNLPFFKMFADPFNTAGLVIA
;
A
#
# COMPACT_ATOMS: atom_id res chain seq x y z
N MET A 1 13.28 6.08 18.48
CA MET A 1 11.82 6.26 18.52
C MET A 1 11.24 5.18 17.63
N PRO A 2 10.07 4.61 17.96
CA PRO A 2 9.40 3.67 17.08
C PRO A 2 9.20 4.28 15.70
N GLN A 3 9.23 3.44 14.68
CA GLN A 3 8.98 3.80 13.29
C GLN A 3 7.89 2.88 12.76
N THR A 4 6.99 3.43 11.96
CA THR A 4 5.88 2.72 11.36
C THR A 4 6.12 2.60 9.87
N LEU A 5 6.00 1.39 9.34
CA LEU A 5 5.94 1.14 7.91
C LEU A 5 4.49 0.79 7.56
N SER A 6 3.86 1.62 6.74
CA SER A 6 2.49 1.42 6.27
C SER A 6 2.47 1.21 4.76
N VAL A 7 1.85 0.13 4.33
CA VAL A 7 1.57 -0.18 2.93
C VAL A 7 0.07 -0.16 2.72
N ILE A 8 -0.40 0.87 2.02
CA ILE A 8 -1.81 1.09 1.75
C ILE A 8 -2.05 1.00 0.24
N LYS A 9 -3.08 0.25 -0.18
CA LYS A 9 -3.35 -0.03 -1.61
C LYS A 9 -4.81 0.13 -1.99
N ALA A 10 -5.05 0.46 -3.26
CA ALA A 10 -6.38 0.42 -3.88
C ALA A 10 -6.28 0.28 -5.42
N ASP A 11 -7.27 -0.37 -6.03
CA ASP A 11 -7.55 -0.24 -7.47
C ASP A 11 -8.37 1.04 -7.71
N VAL A 12 -7.76 1.98 -8.43
CA VAL A 12 -8.36 3.27 -8.80
C VAL A 12 -8.64 3.38 -10.31
N GLY A 13 -8.31 2.36 -11.10
CA GLY A 13 -8.54 2.29 -12.54
C GLY A 13 -7.43 1.58 -13.31
N GLY A 14 -7.82 0.67 -14.22
CA GLY A 14 -6.91 -0.19 -14.98
C GLY A 14 -6.74 0.17 -16.48
N TRP A 15 -5.57 -0.21 -17.02
CA TRP A 15 -5.09 0.09 -18.37
C TRP A 15 -4.36 -1.11 -19.01
N VAL A 16 -4.90 -1.83 -20.00
CA VAL A 16 -6.31 -1.88 -20.46
C VAL A 16 -7.10 -2.91 -19.67
N GLY A 17 -8.34 -2.58 -19.29
CA GLY A 17 -9.11 -3.43 -18.39
C GLY A 17 -8.37 -3.61 -17.06
N HIS A 18 -8.49 -4.79 -16.44
CA HIS A 18 -7.82 -5.11 -15.18
C HIS A 18 -6.39 -5.67 -15.35
N SER A 19 -5.56 -5.01 -16.15
CA SER A 19 -4.25 -5.57 -16.56
C SER A 19 -3.05 -4.84 -15.96
N ALA A 20 -3.04 -3.50 -15.97
CA ALA A 20 -1.92 -2.70 -15.50
C ALA A 20 -2.37 -1.30 -15.05
N MET A 21 -1.46 -0.58 -14.40
CA MET A 21 -1.65 0.82 -13.98
C MET A 21 -1.24 1.78 -15.10
N HIS A 22 -2.02 2.84 -15.34
CA HIS A 22 -1.62 3.91 -16.24
C HIS A 22 -0.49 4.76 -15.62
N PRO A 23 0.55 5.19 -16.37
CA PRO A 23 1.65 5.97 -15.81
C PRO A 23 1.20 7.26 -15.08
N GLU A 24 0.23 8.00 -15.63
CA GLU A 24 -0.29 9.22 -14.98
C GLU A 24 -0.96 8.96 -13.61
N LEU A 25 -1.55 7.77 -13.40
CA LEU A 25 -2.09 7.38 -12.09
C LEU A 25 -0.96 7.14 -11.08
N LEU A 26 0.09 6.44 -11.52
CA LEU A 26 1.26 6.18 -10.70
C LEU A 26 2.00 7.48 -10.34
N ASP A 27 2.12 8.41 -11.29
CA ASP A 27 2.74 9.71 -11.07
C ASP A 27 1.91 10.59 -10.12
N ALA A 28 0.57 10.56 -10.20
CA ALA A 28 -0.29 11.22 -9.21
C ALA A 28 -0.04 10.70 -7.78
N GLY A 29 0.12 9.38 -7.62
CA GLY A 29 0.53 8.77 -6.35
C GLY A 29 1.91 9.25 -5.88
N ARG A 30 2.91 9.28 -6.77
CA ARG A 30 4.26 9.76 -6.44
C ARG A 30 4.29 11.23 -6.03
N GLU A 31 3.54 12.08 -6.73
CA GLU A 31 3.46 13.51 -6.43
C GLU A 31 2.83 13.76 -5.06
N SER A 32 1.73 13.07 -4.74
CA SER A 32 1.08 13.15 -3.42
C SER A 32 2.03 12.75 -2.28
N LEU A 33 2.71 11.60 -2.43
CA LEU A 33 3.67 11.12 -1.44
C LEU A 33 4.87 12.06 -1.29
N ALA A 34 5.39 12.62 -2.39
CA ALA A 34 6.48 13.58 -2.35
C ALA A 34 6.12 14.86 -1.57
N GLN A 35 4.87 15.34 -1.72
CA GLN A 35 4.38 16.48 -0.94
C GLN A 35 4.25 16.15 0.54
N ALA A 36 3.80 14.93 0.89
CA ALA A 36 3.71 14.48 2.27
C ALA A 36 5.08 14.30 2.95
N VAL A 37 6.10 13.88 2.21
CA VAL A 37 7.50 13.89 2.68
C VAL A 37 8.00 15.32 2.85
N GLN A 38 7.72 16.22 1.90
CA GLN A 38 8.14 17.63 1.98
C GLN A 38 7.50 18.37 3.16
N SER A 39 6.25 18.06 3.51
CA SER A 39 5.55 18.66 4.64
C SER A 39 5.98 18.09 6.00
N GLY A 40 6.72 16.99 6.01
CA GLY A 40 7.13 16.27 7.22
C GLY A 40 6.04 15.38 7.81
N LEU A 41 4.95 15.12 7.08
CA LEU A 41 3.95 14.13 7.49
C LEU A 41 4.51 12.69 7.36
N LEU A 42 5.30 12.46 6.31
CA LEU A 42 6.04 11.22 6.08
C LEU A 42 7.54 11.46 6.22
N ILE A 43 8.27 10.43 6.63
CA ILE A 43 9.73 10.42 6.66
C ILE A 43 10.28 10.12 5.26
N ASP A 44 9.78 9.06 4.64
CA ASP A 44 10.06 8.69 3.25
C ASP A 44 8.89 7.85 2.68
N ALA A 45 8.76 7.80 1.37
CA ALA A 45 7.66 7.13 0.70
C ALA A 45 7.94 6.74 -0.75
N GLN A 46 7.27 5.70 -1.23
CA GLN A 46 7.32 5.24 -2.62
C GLN A 46 5.95 4.77 -3.10
N ALA A 47 5.61 5.10 -4.35
CA ALA A 47 4.44 4.54 -5.02
C ALA A 47 4.85 3.49 -6.06
N HIS A 48 4.17 2.35 -6.03
CA HIS A 48 4.38 1.19 -6.90
C HIS A 48 3.06 0.67 -7.43
N ALA A 49 3.12 -0.23 -8.41
CA ALA A 49 1.95 -0.92 -8.92
C ALA A 49 2.21 -2.43 -9.09
N CYS A 50 1.18 -3.23 -8.84
CA CYS A 50 1.13 -4.64 -9.21
C CYS A 50 -0.18 -4.86 -9.94
N GLY A 51 -0.14 -5.13 -11.25
CA GLY A 51 -1.36 -5.09 -12.05
C GLY A 51 -2.00 -3.71 -12.06
N ASP A 52 -3.30 -3.65 -11.80
CA ASP A 52 -4.14 -2.44 -11.69
C ASP A 52 -4.23 -1.85 -10.27
N ASP A 53 -3.51 -2.43 -9.32
CA ASP A 53 -3.47 -1.93 -7.94
C ASP A 53 -2.35 -0.90 -7.73
N LEU A 54 -2.70 0.26 -7.17
CA LEU A 54 -1.75 1.28 -6.71
C LEU A 54 -1.36 0.99 -5.25
N PHE A 55 -0.06 0.91 -4.98
CA PHE A 55 0.49 0.71 -3.63
C PHE A 55 1.27 1.94 -3.17
N LEU A 56 0.92 2.45 -2.00
CA LEU A 56 1.60 3.54 -1.31
C LEU A 56 2.40 2.93 -0.15
N VAL A 57 3.72 2.90 -0.27
CA VAL A 57 4.65 2.43 0.77
C VAL A 57 5.18 3.66 1.50
N MET A 58 4.91 3.76 2.80
CA MET A 58 5.12 4.97 3.58
C MET A 58 5.82 4.65 4.90
N SER A 59 6.80 5.47 5.27
CA SER A 59 7.44 5.43 6.59
C SER A 59 7.14 6.71 7.37
N HIS A 60 6.81 6.56 8.64
CA HIS A 60 6.44 7.66 9.54
C HIS A 60 6.60 7.25 11.01
N ASP A 61 6.37 8.16 11.95
CA ASP A 61 6.53 7.94 13.40
C ASP A 61 5.20 8.11 14.16
N ARG A 62 4.09 7.70 13.52
CA ARG A 62 2.72 8.00 13.97
C ARG A 62 1.93 6.81 14.52
N GLY A 63 2.49 5.60 14.45
CA GLY A 63 1.80 4.38 14.85
C GLY A 63 0.88 3.82 13.76
N GLU A 64 0.39 2.60 13.98
CA GLU A 64 -0.59 1.93 13.11
C GLU A 64 -1.97 2.60 13.22
N ASP A 65 -2.80 2.49 12.17
CA ASP A 65 -4.16 3.04 12.14
C ASP A 65 -4.23 4.59 12.34
N ASP A 66 -3.14 5.33 12.09
CA ASP A 66 -3.12 6.80 12.21
C ASP A 66 -4.04 7.48 11.17
N GLU A 67 -4.97 8.31 11.67
CA GLU A 67 -5.99 8.94 10.84
C GLU A 67 -5.42 9.81 9.72
N GLU A 68 -4.32 10.54 9.95
CA GLU A 68 -3.73 11.43 8.96
C GLU A 68 -3.02 10.66 7.85
N ILE A 69 -2.36 9.54 8.17
CA ILE A 69 -1.75 8.63 7.19
C ILE A 69 -2.82 7.97 6.32
N HIS A 70 -3.88 7.46 6.94
CA HIS A 70 -5.00 6.85 6.21
C HIS A 70 -5.76 7.88 5.36
N ARG A 71 -5.89 9.12 5.83
CA ARG A 71 -6.49 10.21 5.06
C ARG A 71 -5.62 10.61 3.88
N LEU A 72 -4.30 10.71 4.04
CA LEU A 72 -3.36 10.94 2.95
C LEU A 72 -3.54 9.89 1.84
N ALA A 73 -3.57 8.61 2.22
CA ALA A 73 -3.76 7.53 1.26
C ALA A 73 -5.12 7.63 0.56
N TRP A 74 -6.20 7.88 1.31
CA TRP A 74 -7.54 8.08 0.76
C TRP A 74 -7.60 9.22 -0.25
N ASP A 75 -7.09 10.41 0.10
CA ASP A 75 -7.09 11.59 -0.76
C ASP A 75 -6.24 11.36 -2.02
N THR A 76 -5.15 10.61 -1.89
CA THR A 76 -4.32 10.17 -3.01
C THR A 76 -5.11 9.27 -3.97
N PHE A 77 -5.88 8.31 -3.46
CA PHE A 77 -6.72 7.44 -4.30
C PHE A 77 -7.90 8.17 -4.94
N GLN A 78 -8.48 9.17 -4.27
CA GLN A 78 -9.50 10.04 -4.85
C GLN A 78 -8.93 10.84 -6.03
N THR A 79 -7.75 11.44 -5.85
CA THR A 79 -7.04 12.13 -6.94
C THR A 79 -6.72 11.18 -8.10
N GLY A 80 -6.27 9.96 -7.79
CA GLY A 80 -6.10 8.91 -8.79
C GLY A 80 -7.40 8.60 -9.56
N THR A 81 -8.50 8.46 -8.84
CA THR A 81 -9.83 8.22 -9.42
C THR A 81 -10.24 9.33 -10.39
N GLU A 82 -9.98 10.60 -10.05
CA GLU A 82 -10.24 11.73 -10.95
C GLU A 82 -9.41 11.64 -12.25
N VAL A 83 -8.13 11.27 -12.15
CA VAL A 83 -7.25 11.02 -13.32
C VAL A 83 -7.79 9.87 -14.17
N ALA A 84 -8.19 8.75 -13.53
CA ALA A 84 -8.76 7.60 -14.22
C ALA A 84 -10.05 7.94 -14.97
N GLN A 85 -10.93 8.73 -14.35
CA GLN A 85 -12.17 9.22 -14.97
C GLN A 85 -11.88 10.10 -16.19
N LYS A 86 -10.95 11.05 -16.07
CA LYS A 86 -10.54 11.95 -17.16
C LYS A 86 -9.97 11.18 -18.36
N LEU A 87 -9.21 10.12 -18.09
CA LEU A 87 -8.60 9.27 -19.11
C LEU A 87 -9.53 8.14 -19.59
N HIS A 88 -10.74 8.02 -19.04
CA HIS A 88 -11.70 6.95 -19.31
C HIS A 88 -11.12 5.54 -19.11
N LEU A 89 -10.34 5.36 -18.04
CA LEU A 89 -9.78 4.06 -17.68
C LEU A 89 -10.87 3.10 -17.18
N TYR A 90 -10.59 1.80 -17.29
CA TYR A 90 -11.56 0.78 -16.89
C TYR A 90 -11.63 0.67 -15.36
N GLY A 91 -12.82 0.62 -14.78
CA GLY A 91 -12.98 0.51 -13.32
C GLY A 91 -12.48 1.74 -12.54
N ALA A 92 -12.63 2.96 -13.08
CA ALA A 92 -12.22 4.18 -12.37
C ALA A 92 -12.87 4.26 -10.97
N GLY A 93 -12.04 4.28 -9.93
CA GLY A 93 -12.46 4.27 -8.52
C GLY A 93 -13.01 2.94 -8.01
N GLN A 94 -12.58 1.81 -8.59
CA GLN A 94 -13.13 0.48 -8.27
C GLN A 94 -13.17 0.14 -6.77
N ASP A 95 -12.07 0.41 -6.05
CA ASP A 95 -11.96 0.10 -4.63
C ASP A 95 -12.45 1.25 -3.72
N ILE A 96 -13.01 2.33 -4.27
CA ILE A 96 -13.57 3.44 -3.49
C ILE A 96 -15.05 3.14 -3.24
N LEU A 97 -15.33 2.35 -2.20
CA LEU A 97 -16.67 1.79 -1.95
C LEU A 97 -17.58 2.72 -1.14
N VAL A 98 -17.05 3.81 -0.61
CA VAL A 98 -17.78 4.78 0.21
C VAL A 98 -17.50 6.20 -0.26
N ASP A 99 -18.48 7.08 -0.11
CA ASP A 99 -18.37 8.47 -0.55
C ASP A 99 -17.52 9.35 0.38
N ALA A 100 -17.33 8.93 1.64
CA ALA A 100 -16.63 9.72 2.65
C ALA A 100 -15.71 8.87 3.52
N PHE A 101 -14.53 9.43 3.81
CA PHE A 101 -13.55 8.85 4.74
C PHE A 101 -14.08 8.84 6.19
N SER A 102 -13.93 7.72 6.88
CA SER A 102 -14.42 7.52 8.26
C SER A 102 -13.30 7.12 9.24
N GLY A 103 -12.23 7.93 9.29
CA GLY A 103 -11.14 7.80 10.26
C GLY A 103 -10.04 6.81 9.88
N ASN A 104 -10.37 5.68 9.27
CA ASN A 104 -9.40 4.78 8.63
C ASN A 104 -9.97 4.16 7.34
N ILE A 105 -9.12 3.51 6.56
CA ILE A 105 -9.51 2.90 5.27
C ILE A 105 -10.18 1.53 5.42
N ARG A 106 -10.14 0.90 6.60
CA ARG A 106 -10.63 -0.48 6.78
C ARG A 106 -12.14 -0.51 6.57
N GLY A 107 -12.58 -1.32 5.61
CA GLY A 107 -14.00 -1.42 5.23
C GLY A 107 -14.47 -0.35 4.23
N ALA A 108 -13.61 0.60 3.85
CA ALA A 108 -13.88 1.57 2.79
C ALA A 108 -13.50 1.05 1.38
N GLY A 109 -12.86 -0.12 1.32
CA GLY A 109 -12.37 -0.78 0.11
C GLY A 109 -10.85 -0.93 0.04
N PRO A 110 -10.04 0.12 0.27
CA PRO A 110 -8.58 0.01 0.27
C PRO A 110 -8.03 -0.98 1.31
N GLY A 111 -6.94 -1.65 0.96
CA GLY A 111 -6.22 -2.57 1.84
C GLY A 111 -5.08 -1.88 2.61
N SER A 112 -4.78 -2.36 3.81
CA SER A 112 -3.63 -1.92 4.63
C SER A 112 -2.84 -3.11 5.16
N ALA A 113 -1.51 -2.95 5.22
CA ALA A 113 -0.60 -3.77 6.00
C ALA A 113 0.42 -2.84 6.67
N GLU A 114 0.46 -2.86 8.00
CA GLU A 114 1.21 -1.87 8.79
C GLU A 114 1.93 -2.56 9.94
N MET A 115 3.06 -2.00 10.36
CA MET A 115 3.77 -2.42 11.57
C MET A 115 4.50 -1.24 12.21
N GLU A 116 4.30 -1.05 13.51
CA GLU A 116 5.15 -0.18 14.33
C GLU A 116 6.29 -1.00 14.97
N ILE A 117 7.53 -0.59 14.74
CA ILE A 117 8.73 -1.31 15.17
C ILE A 117 9.76 -0.36 15.78
N GLU A 118 10.58 -0.88 16.69
CA GLU A 118 11.85 -0.24 17.03
C GLU A 118 12.90 -0.66 15.99
N GLU A 119 13.39 0.29 15.19
CA GLU A 119 14.41 -0.02 14.17
C GLU A 119 15.67 -0.65 14.79
N ARG A 120 16.09 -1.78 14.21
CA ARG A 120 17.36 -2.44 14.54
C ARG A 120 18.55 -1.63 14.00
N PRO A 121 19.80 -1.94 14.41
CA PRO A 121 20.99 -1.31 13.81
C PRO A 121 21.07 -1.43 12.28
N SER A 122 20.40 -2.44 11.71
CA SER A 122 20.11 -2.55 10.29
C SER A 122 18.72 -3.18 10.15
N GLU A 123 17.82 -2.49 9.45
CA GLU A 123 16.41 -2.87 9.32
C GLU A 123 16.07 -3.25 7.86
N PRO A 124 16.46 -4.44 7.37
CA PRO A 124 16.06 -4.90 6.05
C PRO A 124 14.59 -5.36 6.04
N VAL A 125 13.80 -4.82 5.12
CA VAL A 125 12.39 -5.14 4.94
C VAL A 125 12.10 -5.51 3.48
N ILE A 126 11.14 -6.43 3.27
CA ILE A 126 10.61 -6.80 1.95
C ILE A 126 9.10 -6.59 1.96
N VAL A 127 8.60 -5.81 1.01
CA VAL A 127 7.16 -5.60 0.79
C VAL A 127 6.72 -6.47 -0.39
N PHE A 128 5.75 -7.37 -0.16
CA PHE A 128 5.11 -8.16 -1.21
C PHE A 128 3.80 -7.49 -1.62
N MET A 129 3.61 -7.35 -2.93
CA MET A 129 2.41 -6.80 -3.55
C MET A 129 1.84 -7.86 -4.49
N GLY A 130 0.53 -8.06 -4.49
CA GLY A 130 -0.12 -9.07 -5.31
C GLY A 130 -1.44 -8.58 -5.89
N ASP A 131 -1.71 -9.01 -7.11
CA ASP A 131 -2.92 -8.73 -7.88
C ASP A 131 -3.61 -10.05 -8.29
N LYS A 132 -4.92 -9.99 -8.55
CA LYS A 132 -5.80 -11.10 -8.97
C LYS A 132 -5.80 -12.30 -8.03
N THR A 133 -5.60 -12.03 -6.76
CA THR A 133 -5.61 -13.03 -5.70
C THR A 133 -6.13 -12.43 -4.39
N SER A 134 -6.37 -13.26 -3.39
CA SER A 134 -6.79 -12.80 -2.06
C SER A 134 -5.60 -12.75 -1.09
N ALA A 135 -5.80 -12.11 0.07
CA ALA A 135 -4.82 -12.12 1.16
C ALA A 135 -4.37 -13.54 1.55
N GLY A 136 -5.26 -14.54 1.42
CA GLY A 136 -4.96 -15.94 1.72
C GLY A 136 -3.90 -16.58 0.82
N SER A 137 -3.55 -15.96 -0.32
CA SER A 137 -2.46 -16.43 -1.17
C SER A 137 -1.09 -16.39 -0.49
N PHE A 138 -0.92 -15.53 0.52
CA PHE A 138 0.29 -15.46 1.32
C PHE A 138 0.35 -16.49 2.45
N ASN A 139 -0.72 -17.22 2.74
CA ASN A 139 -0.74 -18.21 3.82
C ASN A 139 0.36 -19.28 3.67
N LEU A 140 0.49 -19.87 2.48
CA LEU A 140 1.51 -20.89 2.23
C LEU A 140 2.93 -20.29 2.21
N PRO A 141 3.22 -19.19 1.49
CA PRO A 141 4.51 -18.51 1.59
C PRO A 141 4.92 -18.14 3.02
N PHE A 142 4.04 -17.53 3.81
CA PHE A 142 4.34 -17.15 5.19
C PHE A 142 4.52 -18.37 6.10
N PHE A 143 3.70 -19.41 5.96
CA PHE A 143 3.93 -20.68 6.67
C PHE A 143 5.33 -21.23 6.37
N LYS A 144 5.74 -21.24 5.09
CA LYS A 144 7.06 -21.70 4.71
C LYS A 144 8.18 -20.84 5.29
N MET A 145 8.05 -19.52 5.19
CA MET A 145 9.05 -18.57 5.71
C MET A 145 9.26 -18.70 7.22
N PHE A 146 8.20 -18.91 8.00
CA PHE A 146 8.28 -18.82 9.46
C PHE A 146 8.16 -20.15 10.21
N ALA A 147 7.75 -21.24 9.57
CA ALA A 147 7.49 -22.51 10.26
C ALA A 147 8.01 -23.78 9.54
N ASP A 148 8.33 -23.72 8.25
CA ASP A 148 8.82 -24.90 7.52
C ASP A 148 10.35 -25.00 7.58
N PRO A 149 10.94 -25.99 8.29
CA PRO A 149 12.39 -26.16 8.36
C PRO A 149 13.02 -26.57 7.02
N PHE A 150 12.23 -27.06 6.05
CA PHE A 150 12.71 -27.34 4.69
C PHE A 150 12.83 -26.07 3.83
N ASN A 151 12.21 -24.97 4.27
CA ASN A 151 12.31 -23.67 3.61
C ASN A 151 13.28 -22.75 4.36
N THR A 152 13.15 -22.64 5.68
CA THR A 152 13.93 -21.72 6.50
C THR A 152 14.89 -22.49 7.39
N ALA A 153 16.08 -22.77 6.86
CA ALA A 153 17.12 -23.57 7.54
C ALA A 153 17.50 -23.02 8.93
N GLY A 154 17.36 -21.70 9.15
CA GLY A 154 17.58 -21.04 10.45
C GLY A 154 16.76 -21.63 11.60
N LEU A 155 15.62 -22.27 11.33
CA LEU A 155 14.80 -22.95 12.36
C LEU A 155 15.45 -24.22 12.92
N VAL A 156 16.42 -24.80 12.21
CA VAL A 156 17.10 -26.05 12.60
C VAL A 156 18.49 -25.79 13.18
N ILE A 157 19.19 -24.79 12.64
CA ILE A 157 20.62 -24.58 12.90
C ILE A 157 20.92 -23.50 13.95
N ALA A 158 19.88 -22.89 14.53
CA ALA A 158 20.02 -21.88 15.57
C ALA A 158 20.51 -22.45 16.91
#